data_AF-A0A849D4K0-F1
#
_entry.id   AF-A0A849D4K0-F1
#
_cell.length_a   1.000
_cell.length_b   1.000
_cell.length_c   1.000
_cell.angle_alpha   90.00
_cell.angle_beta   90.00
_cell.angle_gamma   90.00
#
_symmetry.space_group_name_H-M   'P 1'
#
loop_
_entity.id
_entity.type
_entity.pdbx_description
1 polymer ?
#
loop_
_entity_poly.entity_id
_entity_poly.type
_entity_poly.pdbx_seq_one_letter_code
_entity_poly.pdbx_strand_id
1 'polypeptide(L)'
;GGGWLTQLKNQTLQRKIRESSDREQSAYDSGKLVLVGSNKYPNSADRMKETIEKLPFLKKESRKTVLEPIIEKRLAEKEEQERLDDE
;
A
#
# COMPACT_ATOMS: atom_id res chain seq x y z
N GLY A 1 -26.71 -13.59 10.02
CA GLY A 1 -25.30 -13.22 10.25
C GLY A 1 -24.46 -14.48 10.27
N GLY A 2 -23.63 -14.70 9.24
CA GLY A 2 -22.65 -15.78 9.25
C GLY A 2 -21.37 -15.27 9.90
N GLY A 3 -20.86 -15.98 10.91
CA GLY A 3 -19.69 -15.56 11.69
C GLY A 3 -18.40 -15.40 10.86
N TRP A 4 -17.31 -15.03 11.55
CA TRP A 4 -16.02 -14.68 10.93
C TRP A 4 -15.48 -15.73 9.95
N LEU A 5 -15.44 -17.00 10.37
CA LEU A 5 -14.93 -18.09 9.52
C LEU A 5 -15.72 -18.26 8.22
N THR A 6 -17.04 -18.10 8.27
CA THR A 6 -17.89 -18.21 7.08
C THR A 6 -17.60 -17.07 6.11
N GLN A 7 -17.42 -15.86 6.61
CA GLN A 7 -17.08 -14.70 5.77
C GLN A 7 -15.70 -14.80 5.15
N LEU A 8 -14.74 -15.39 5.87
CA LEU A 8 -13.39 -15.65 5.38
C LEU A 8 -13.39 -16.68 4.24
N LYS A 9 -14.12 -17.79 4.40
CA LYS A 9 -14.27 -18.83 3.37
C LYS A 9 -15.02 -18.32 2.13
N ASN A 10 -16.01 -17.46 2.32
CA ASN A 10 -16.80 -16.87 1.24
C ASN A 10 -16.12 -15.67 0.56
N GLN A 11 -14.86 -15.34 0.93
CA GLN A 11 -14.08 -14.22 0.40
C GLN A 11 -14.70 -12.82 0.60
N THR A 12 -15.76 -12.70 1.39
CA THR A 12 -16.45 -11.43 1.65
C THR A 12 -15.55 -10.45 2.39
N LEU A 13 -14.72 -10.94 3.32
CA LEU A 13 -13.80 -10.13 4.09
C LEU A 13 -12.70 -9.53 3.20
N GLN A 14 -12.12 -10.35 2.32
CA GLN A 14 -11.08 -9.97 1.37
C GLN A 14 -11.59 -8.89 0.42
N ARG A 15 -12.82 -9.05 -0.09
CA ARG A 15 -13.46 -8.02 -0.92
C ARG A 15 -13.60 -6.69 -0.17
N LYS A 16 -14.09 -6.71 1.07
CA LYS A 16 -14.24 -5.48 1.87
C LYS A 16 -12.90 -4.81 2.19
N ILE A 17 -11.85 -5.59 2.44
CA ILE A 17 -10.50 -5.07 2.67
C ILE A 17 -10.01 -4.35 1.41
N ARG A 18 -10.18 -4.96 0.22
CA ARG A 18 -9.82 -4.32 -1.06
C ARG A 18 -10.61 -3.04 -1.29
N GLU A 19 -11.93 -3.07 -1.09
CA GLU A 19 -12.78 -1.89 -1.21
C GLU A 19 -12.38 -0.76 -0.25
N SER A 20 -11.96 -1.08 0.97
CA SER A 20 -11.44 -0.08 1.92
C SER A 20 -10.11 0.49 1.48
N SER A 21 -9.18 -0.39 1.06
CA SER A 21 -7.85 0.00 0.58
C SER A 21 -7.95 0.91 -0.66
N ASP A 22 -8.78 0.57 -1.64
CA ASP A 22 -8.97 1.37 -2.85
C ASP A 22 -9.58 2.73 -2.55
N ARG A 23 -10.50 2.79 -1.58
CA ARG A 23 -11.12 4.04 -1.11
C ARG A 23 -10.10 4.95 -0.45
N GLU A 24 -9.27 4.40 0.44
CA GLU A 24 -8.22 5.17 1.13
C GLU A 24 -7.14 5.64 0.17
N GLN A 25 -6.72 4.79 -0.78
CA GLN A 25 -5.77 5.18 -1.83
C GLN A 25 -6.36 6.30 -2.70
N SER A 26 -7.62 6.20 -3.13
CA SER A 26 -8.27 7.25 -3.90
C SER A 26 -8.39 8.56 -3.12
N ALA A 27 -8.60 8.49 -1.80
CA ALA A 27 -8.64 9.67 -0.94
C ALA A 27 -7.26 10.33 -0.81
N TYR A 28 -6.20 9.53 -0.75
CA TYR A 28 -4.82 9.99 -0.76
C TYR A 28 -4.45 10.64 -2.10
N ASP A 29 -4.70 9.95 -3.20
CA ASP A 29 -4.37 10.40 -4.57
C ASP A 29 -5.15 11.68 -4.93
N SER A 30 -6.38 11.85 -4.42
CA SER A 30 -7.17 13.08 -4.60
C SER A 30 -6.80 14.23 -3.65
N GLY A 31 -5.81 14.04 -2.76
CA GLY A 31 -5.37 15.04 -1.78
C GLY A 31 -6.36 15.31 -0.64
N LYS A 32 -7.43 14.50 -0.52
CA LYS A 32 -8.34 14.55 0.64
C LYS A 32 -7.66 14.03 1.90
N LEU A 33 -6.83 13.00 1.75
CA LEU A 33 -5.99 12.47 2.81
C LEU A 33 -4.57 12.98 2.60
N VAL A 34 -4.13 13.83 3.52
CA VAL A 34 -2.85 14.53 3.42
C VAL A 34 -1.81 13.84 4.28
N LEU A 35 -0.71 13.40 3.67
CA LEU A 35 0.50 13.00 4.38
C LEU A 35 1.57 14.07 4.17
N VAL A 36 2.03 14.65 5.27
CA VAL A 36 3.09 15.68 5.26
C VAL A 36 4.44 15.01 5.03
N GLY A 37 5.23 15.55 4.10
CA GLY A 37 6.52 14.99 3.69
C GLY A 37 6.44 13.99 2.53
N SER A 38 5.24 13.53 2.17
CA SER A 38 4.97 12.79 0.93
C SER A 38 4.18 13.72 -0.01
N ASN A 39 2.94 13.34 -0.39
CA ASN A 39 1.96 14.18 -1.10
C ASN A 39 1.95 15.70 -0.76
N LYS A 40 2.11 16.10 0.52
CA LYS A 40 2.16 17.53 0.88
C LYS A 40 3.51 17.95 1.44
N TYR A 41 4.10 18.98 0.84
CA TYR A 41 5.44 19.50 1.16
C TYR A 41 6.54 18.43 1.02
N PRO A 42 6.71 17.82 -0.17
CA PRO A 42 7.81 16.90 -0.40
C PRO A 42 9.15 17.63 -0.29
N ASN A 43 10.14 16.98 0.30
CA ASN A 43 11.50 17.54 0.43
C ASN A 43 12.38 17.08 -0.73
N SER A 44 12.49 17.90 -1.78
CA SER A 44 13.32 17.58 -2.98
C SER A 44 14.83 17.52 -2.73
N ALA A 45 15.31 17.98 -1.56
CA ALA A 45 16.72 17.91 -1.21
C ALA A 45 17.10 16.56 -0.59
N ASP A 46 16.12 15.74 -0.21
CA ASP A 46 16.34 14.43 0.40
C ASP A 46 16.51 13.37 -0.68
N ARG A 47 17.77 13.07 -1.03
CA ARG A 47 18.14 12.01 -1.98
C ARG A 47 18.51 10.77 -1.20
N MET A 48 17.75 9.70 -1.38
CA MET A 48 17.94 8.46 -0.61
C MET A 48 18.45 7.30 -1.46
N LYS A 49 18.42 7.38 -2.80
CA LYS A 49 18.79 6.27 -3.69
C LYS A 49 20.16 5.65 -3.40
N GLU A 50 21.18 6.47 -3.15
CA GLU A 50 22.55 6.00 -2.86
C GLU A 50 22.74 5.54 -1.41
N THR A 51 21.86 5.95 -0.50
CA THR A 51 21.94 5.64 0.94
C THR A 51 21.20 4.35 1.29
N ILE A 52 20.28 3.89 0.44
CA ILE A 52 19.46 2.70 0.67
C ILE A 52 20.28 1.44 0.35
N GLU A 53 20.81 0.80 1.39
CA GLU A 53 21.53 -0.48 1.27
C GLU A 53 20.58 -1.68 0.98
N LYS A 54 19.30 -1.54 1.35
CA LYS A 54 18.29 -2.60 1.21
C LYS A 54 16.96 -2.04 0.75
N LEU A 55 16.41 -2.64 -0.32
CA LEU A 55 15.09 -2.30 -0.85
C LEU A 55 14.02 -2.35 0.25
N PRO A 56 13.36 -1.21 0.56
CA PRO A 56 12.35 -1.13 1.62
C PRO A 56 10.98 -1.67 1.18
N PHE A 57 10.79 -1.91 -0.12
CA PHE A 57 9.53 -2.37 -0.71
C PHE A 57 9.39 -3.89 -0.64
N LEU A 58 8.19 -4.35 -0.31
CA LEU A 58 7.92 -5.77 -0.15
C LEU A 58 7.92 -6.46 -1.52
N LYS A 59 8.82 -7.43 -1.73
CA LYS A 59 8.77 -8.29 -2.91
C LYS A 59 7.58 -9.24 -2.78
N LYS A 60 6.64 -9.15 -3.74
CA LYS A 60 5.47 -10.03 -3.79
C LYS A 60 5.90 -11.43 -4.23
N GLU A 61 6.05 -12.33 -3.28
CA GLU A 61 6.24 -13.75 -3.55
C GLU A 61 4.89 -14.39 -3.92
N SER A 62 4.76 -14.87 -5.16
CA SER A 62 3.56 -15.57 -5.61
C SER A 62 3.51 -16.97 -4.99
N ARG A 63 2.58 -17.20 -4.07
CA ARG A 63 2.36 -18.50 -3.42
C ARG A 63 0.92 -18.94 -3.64
N LYS A 64 0.72 -20.22 -3.94
CA LYS A 64 -0.62 -20.80 -4.09
C LYS A 64 -1.23 -21.00 -2.70
N THR A 65 -2.15 -20.13 -2.32
CA THR A 65 -2.87 -20.19 -1.04
C THR A 65 -4.37 -20.33 -1.29
N VAL A 66 -5.06 -21.02 -0.39
CA VAL A 66 -6.54 -21.18 -0.44
C VAL A 66 -7.25 -19.83 -0.23
N LEU A 67 -6.62 -18.94 0.53
CA LEU A 67 -7.09 -17.58 0.79
C LEU A 67 -6.03 -16.59 0.31
N GLU A 68 -6.48 -15.46 -0.22
CA GLU A 68 -5.59 -14.36 -0.58
C GLU A 68 -4.87 -13.83 0.66
N PRO A 69 -3.52 -13.71 0.64
CA PRO A 69 -2.78 -13.15 1.74
C PRO A 69 -3.06 -11.65 1.86
N ILE A 70 -3.16 -11.17 3.10
CA ILE A 70 -3.23 -9.74 3.37
C ILE A 70 -1.79 -9.22 3.37
N ILE A 71 -1.50 -8.35 2.41
CA ILE A 71 -0.19 -7.72 2.26
C ILE A 71 -0.29 -6.31 2.81
N GLU A 72 0.61 -5.97 3.72
CA GLU A 72 0.80 -4.61 4.18
C GLU A 72 1.34 -3.76 3.03
N LYS A 73 0.58 -2.71 2.67
CA LYS A 73 0.94 -1.75 1.63
C LYS A 73 0.72 -0.35 2.19
N ARG A 74 1.72 0.53 2.07
CA ARG A 74 1.60 1.93 2.52
C ARG A 74 0.97 2.79 1.42
N LEU A 75 0.20 3.82 1.82
CA LEU A 75 -0.46 4.72 0.86
C LEU A 75 0.55 5.52 0.01
N ALA A 76 1.64 5.96 0.63
CA ALA A 76 2.72 6.72 -0.01
C ALA A 76 3.72 5.85 -0.79
N GLU A 77 3.62 4.53 -0.72
CA GLU A 77 4.63 3.61 -1.27
C GLU A 77 4.83 3.80 -2.78
N LYS A 78 3.76 4.08 -3.51
CA LYS A 78 3.80 4.32 -4.95
C LYS A 78 4.61 5.59 -5.29
N GLU A 79 4.32 6.69 -4.59
CA GLU A 79 5.00 7.97 -4.79
C GLU A 79 6.48 7.89 -4.39
N GLU A 80 6.79 7.16 -3.31
CA GLU A 80 8.18 6.92 -2.90
C GLU A 80 8.96 6.08 -3.91
N GLN A 81 8.31 5.08 -4.53
CA GLN A 81 8.93 4.27 -5.57
C GLN A 81 9.21 5.11 -6.83
N GLU A 82 8.23 5.90 -7.28
CA GLU A 82 8.41 6.84 -8.40
C GLU A 82 9.56 7.83 -8.12
N ARG A 83 9.64 8.40 -6.90
CA ARG A 83 10.73 9.29 -6.50
C ARG A 83 12.10 8.61 -6.55
N LEU A 84 12.23 7.38 -6.07
CA LEU A 84 13.49 6.63 -6.09
C LEU A 84 13.91 6.20 -7.50
N ASP A 85 12.94 5.98 -8.39
CA ASP A 85 13.20 5.67 -9.79
C ASP A 85 13.69 6.93 -10.56
N ASP A 86 13.15 8.11 -10.24
CA ASP A 86 13.49 9.40 -10.84
C ASP A 86 14.83 10.01 -10.32
N GLU A 87 15.35 9.57 -9.17
CA GLU A 87 16.67 9.94 -8.62
C GLU A 87 17.86 9.32 -9.38
#